data_AF-A0A2E3B0J3-F1
#
_entry.id   AF-A0A2E3B0J3-F1
#
_cell.length_a   1.000
_cell.length_b   1.000
_cell.length_c   1.000
_cell.angle_alpha   90.00
_cell.angle_beta   90.00
_cell.angle_gamma   90.00
#
_symmetry.space_group_name_H-M   'P 1'
#
loop_
_entity.id
_entity.type
_entity.pdbx_description
1 polymer ?
#
loop_
_entity_poly.entity_id
_entity_poly.type
_entity_poly.pdbx_seq_one_letter_code
_entity_poly.pdbx_strand_id
1 'polypeptide(L)'
;MFFLYTPSIYGFASAFLFLILAIAAINEDSWLKASGWLALSFSYTIKNLPKFFILSFFNLFALILLIIGLLIILYVYSEEINFLRGLFS
;
A
#
# COMPACT_ATOMS: atom_id res chain seq x y z
N MET A 1 -13.62 15.88 -24.72
CA MET A 1 -12.62 14.81 -24.94
C MET A 1 -12.73 13.86 -23.76
N PHE A 2 -13.11 12.60 -23.98
CA PHE A 2 -13.10 11.59 -22.93
C PHE A 2 -11.64 11.43 -22.47
N PHE A 3 -11.30 12.05 -21.35
CA PHE A 3 -9.98 11.97 -20.73
C PHE A 3 -9.88 10.60 -20.05
N LEU A 4 -9.70 9.55 -20.86
CA LEU A 4 -9.28 8.24 -20.38
C LEU A 4 -7.86 8.41 -19.85
N TYR A 5 -7.74 8.81 -18.59
CA TYR A 5 -6.47 8.80 -17.87
C TYR A 5 -5.94 7.38 -17.98
N THR A 6 -4.83 7.19 -18.70
CA THR A 6 -4.23 5.88 -18.87
C THR A 6 -3.81 5.39 -17.48
N PRO A 7 -4.39 4.27 -17.00
CA PRO A 7 -4.02 3.74 -15.70
C PRO A 7 -2.52 3.44 -15.70
N SER A 8 -1.81 3.86 -14.65
CA SER A 8 -0.37 3.62 -14.54
C SER A 8 -0.12 2.13 -14.33
N ILE A 9 0.55 1.49 -15.29
CA ILE A 9 1.00 0.09 -15.19
C ILE A 9 1.84 -0.12 -13.93
N TYR A 10 2.71 0.85 -13.61
CA TYR A 10 3.54 0.82 -12.40
C TYR A 10 2.70 0.86 -11.12
N GLY A 11 1.63 1.68 -11.11
CA GLY A 11 0.73 1.77 -9.95
C GLY A 11 -0.04 0.47 -9.69
N PHE A 12 -0.48 -0.20 -10.76
CA PHE A 12 -1.09 -1.53 -10.65
C PHE A 12 -0.07 -2.60 -10.23
N ALA A 13 1.13 -2.60 -10.81
CA ALA A 13 2.19 -3.53 -10.44
C ALA A 13 2.55 -3.40 -8.94
N SER A 14 2.66 -2.18 -8.41
CA SER A 14 2.88 -1.95 -6.97
C SER A 14 1.74 -2.49 -6.12
N ALA A 15 0.48 -2.29 -6.51
CA ALA A 15 -0.67 -2.84 -5.78
C ALA A 15 -0.64 -4.38 -5.71
N PHE A 16 -0.26 -5.02 -6.81
CA PHE A 16 -0.08 -6.48 -6.86
C PHE A 16 1.08 -6.95 -5.98
N LEU A 17 2.22 -6.24 -5.98
CA LEU A 17 3.34 -6.56 -5.08
C LEU A 17 2.92 -6.47 -3.61
N PHE A 18 2.20 -5.41 -3.22
CA PHE A 18 1.68 -5.29 -1.85
C PHE A 18 0.67 -6.39 -1.51
N LEU A 19 -0.13 -6.83 -2.47
CA LEU A 19 -1.06 -7.94 -2.27
C LEU A 19 -0.31 -9.27 -2.05
N ILE A 20 0.75 -9.52 -2.79
CA ILE A 20 1.61 -10.70 -2.60
C ILE A 20 2.26 -10.66 -1.21
N LEU A 21 2.79 -9.50 -0.79
CA LEU A 21 3.37 -9.32 0.54
C LEU A 21 2.35 -9.48 1.67
N ALA A 22 1.10 -9.06 1.46
CA ALA A 22 0.01 -9.30 2.38
C ALA A 22 -0.27 -10.80 2.55
N ILE A 23 -0.36 -11.55 1.45
CA ILE A 23 -0.57 -13.01 1.50
C ILE A 23 0.61 -13.70 2.20
N ALA A 24 1.83 -13.29 1.90
CA ALA A 24 3.02 -13.82 2.58
C ALA A 24 2.96 -13.55 4.10
N ALA A 25 2.56 -12.36 4.52
CA ALA A 25 2.40 -12.02 5.93
C ALA A 25 1.28 -12.80 6.62
N ILE A 26 0.20 -13.16 5.92
CA ILE A 26 -0.84 -14.06 6.43
C ILE A 26 -0.28 -15.46 6.66
N ASN A 27 0.55 -15.96 5.74
CA ASN A 27 1.22 -17.26 5.91
C ASN A 27 2.22 -17.29 7.07
N GLU A 28 2.72 -16.12 7.49
CA GLU A 28 3.59 -15.95 8.67
C GLU A 28 2.78 -15.71 9.96
N ASP A 29 1.44 -15.88 9.95
CA ASP A 29 0.51 -15.58 11.06
C ASP A 29 0.57 -14.13 11.58
N SER A 30 1.17 -13.22 10.81
CA SER A 30 1.34 -11.82 11.19
C SER A 30 0.21 -10.95 10.64
N TRP A 31 -0.94 -10.99 11.32
CA TRP A 31 -2.15 -10.25 10.94
C TRP A 31 -1.92 -8.73 10.84
N LEU A 32 -1.11 -8.16 11.73
CA LEU A 32 -0.81 -6.73 11.72
C LEU A 32 -0.01 -6.35 10.46
N LYS A 33 1.03 -7.12 10.12
CA LYS A 33 1.83 -6.96 8.89
C LYS A 33 0.96 -7.13 7.65
N ALA A 34 0.11 -8.17 7.63
CA ALA A 34 -0.84 -8.41 6.55
C ALA A 34 -1.79 -7.22 6.34
N SER A 35 -2.34 -6.67 7.42
CA SER A 35 -3.24 -5.51 7.34
C SER A 35 -2.56 -4.26 6.75
N GLY A 36 -1.29 -4.02 7.09
CA GLY A 36 -0.50 -2.91 6.55
C GLY A 36 -0.28 -3.05 5.04
N TRP A 37 0.12 -4.24 4.60
CA TRP A 37 0.30 -4.54 3.18
C TRP A 37 -1.01 -4.50 2.38
N LEU A 38 -2.11 -4.99 2.95
CA LEU A 38 -3.44 -4.89 2.35
C LEU A 38 -3.87 -3.43 2.20
N ALA A 39 -3.70 -2.60 3.23
CA ALA A 39 -4.04 -1.18 3.17
C ALA A 39 -3.28 -0.45 2.05
N LEU A 40 -1.98 -0.75 1.88
CA LEU A 40 -1.16 -0.22 0.78
C LEU A 40 -1.62 -0.71 -0.59
N SER A 41 -1.96 -2.00 -0.72
CA SER A 41 -2.50 -2.59 -1.95
C SER A 41 -3.82 -1.93 -2.37
N PHE A 42 -4.76 -1.79 -1.44
CA PHE A 42 -6.04 -1.11 -1.67
C PHE A 42 -5.85 0.37 -2.02
N SER A 43 -4.97 1.08 -1.31
CA SER A 43 -4.64 2.48 -1.62
C SER A 43 -4.20 2.66 -3.07
N TYR A 44 -3.22 1.86 -3.52
CA TYR A 44 -2.68 1.96 -4.87
C TYR A 44 -3.68 1.52 -5.94
N THR A 45 -4.51 0.52 -5.65
CA THR A 45 -5.60 0.10 -6.55
C THR A 45 -6.59 1.24 -6.76
N ILE A 46 -7.08 1.83 -5.67
CA ILE A 46 -8.08 2.92 -5.71
C ILE A 46 -7.52 4.15 -6.44
N LYS A 47 -6.25 4.50 -6.22
CA LYS A 47 -5.60 5.63 -6.87
C LYS A 47 -5.47 5.47 -8.39
N ASN A 48 -5.27 4.25 -8.88
CA ASN A 48 -4.98 3.97 -10.28
C ASN A 48 -6.18 3.46 -11.08
N LEU A 49 -7.35 3.27 -10.46
CA LEU A 49 -8.57 2.93 -11.17
C LEU A 49 -8.96 4.02 -12.20
N PRO A 50 -9.46 3.63 -13.39
CA PRO A 50 -9.94 4.58 -14.39
C PRO A 50 -11.10 5.40 -13.82
N LYS A 51 -10.91 6.72 -13.78
CA LYS A 51 -11.84 7.65 -13.11
C LYS A 51 -13.05 7.91 -13.99
N PHE A 52 -14.12 7.16 -13.80
CA PHE A 52 -15.41 7.48 -14.40
C PHE A 52 -16.09 8.60 -13.58
N PHE A 53 -15.95 9.82 -14.09
CA PHE A 53 -16.81 11.00 -13.91
C PHE A 53 -17.10 11.63 -12.52
N ILE A 54 -16.87 11.03 -11.34
CA ILE A 54 -17.40 11.61 -10.06
C ILE A 54 -16.40 11.72 -8.87
N LEU A 55 -15.18 11.18 -8.93
CA LEU A 55 -14.56 10.66 -7.70
C LEU A 55 -13.23 11.28 -7.25
N SER A 56 -13.17 12.60 -7.14
CA SER A 56 -12.06 13.28 -6.42
C SER A 56 -11.95 12.80 -4.96
N PHE A 57 -13.06 12.36 -4.35
CA PHE A 57 -13.10 11.84 -2.98
C PHE A 57 -12.31 10.53 -2.79
N PHE A 58 -12.28 9.65 -3.80
CA PHE A 58 -11.52 8.40 -3.71
C PHE A 58 -10.02 8.60 -3.67
N ASN A 59 -9.52 9.74 -4.17
CA ASN A 59 -8.10 10.10 -4.00
C ASN A 59 -7.76 10.40 -2.53
N LEU A 60 -8.64 11.10 -1.80
CA LEU A 60 -8.43 11.39 -0.36
C LEU A 60 -8.50 10.09 0.45
N PHE A 61 -9.46 9.22 0.14
CA PHE A 61 -9.56 7.91 0.77
C PHE A 61 -8.33 7.04 0.51
N ALA A 62 -7.86 6.99 -0.75
CA ALA A 62 -6.63 6.30 -1.10
C ALA A 62 -5.41 6.85 -0.33
N LEU A 63 -5.33 8.17 -0.16
CA LEU A 63 -4.26 8.82 0.60
C LEU A 63 -4.30 8.44 2.09
N ILE A 64 -5.49 8.41 2.70
CA ILE A 64 -5.66 7.99 4.11
C ILE A 64 -5.21 6.53 4.28
N LEU A 65 -5.66 5.63 3.40
CA LEU A 65 -5.21 4.23 3.39
C LEU A 65 -3.71 4.09 3.22
N LEU A 66 -3.09 4.95 2.40
CA LEU A 66 -1.65 4.95 2.18
C LEU A 66 -0.91 5.29 3.48
N ILE A 67 -1.34 6.36 4.16
CA ILE A 67 -0.72 6.79 5.42
C ILE A 67 -0.87 5.71 6.49
N ILE A 68 -2.07 5.15 6.65
CA ILE A 68 -2.34 4.10 7.65
C ILE A 68 -1.48 2.86 7.36
N GLY A 69 -1.50 2.36 6.12
CA GLY A 69 -0.70 1.19 5.74
C GLY A 69 0.79 1.42 5.94
N LEU A 70 1.29 2.60 5.59
CA LEU A 70 2.69 2.96 5.74
C LEU A 70 3.11 3.05 7.21
N LEU A 71 2.28 3.65 8.07
CA LEU A 71 2.53 3.69 9.52
C LEU A 71 2.55 2.29 10.14
N ILE A 72 1.61 1.42 9.75
CA ILE A 72 1.58 0.03 10.24
C ILE A 72 2.86 -0.71 9.84
N ILE A 73 3.29 -0.60 8.58
CA ILE A 73 4.51 -1.25 8.11
C ILE A 73 5.76 -0.70 8.81
N LEU A 74 5.86 0.63 8.96
CA LEU A 74 6.98 1.23 9.71
C LEU A 74 7.01 0.78 11.17
N TYR A 75 5.85 0.64 11.80
CA TYR A 75 5.75 0.15 13.17
C TYR A 75 6.18 -1.30 13.28
N VAL A 76 5.66 -2.17 12.41
CA VAL A 76 6.00 -3.61 12.39
C VAL A 76 7.49 -3.82 12.16
N TYR A 77 8.09 -3.06 11.24
CA TYR A 77 9.52 -3.20 10.92
C TYR A 77 10.45 -2.35 11.81
N SER A 78 9.92 -1.69 12.84
CA SER A 78 10.70 -0.73 13.64
C SER A 78 11.85 -1.41 14.40
N GLU A 79 11.65 -2.63 14.88
CA GLU A 79 12.68 -3.41 15.57
C GLU A 79 13.80 -3.83 14.63
N GLU A 80 13.49 -4.34 13.44
CA GLU A 80 14.52 -4.69 12.45
C GLU A 80 15.29 -3.47 11.97
N ILE A 81 14.61 -2.32 11.78
CA ILE A 81 15.26 -1.05 11.41
C ILE A 81 16.25 -0.63 12.50
N ASN A 82 15.85 -0.71 13.77
CA ASN A 82 16.71 -0.35 14.89
C ASN A 82 17.88 -1.33 15.05
N PHE A 83 17.65 -2.61 14.83
CA PHE A 83 18.69 -3.64 14.84
C PHE A 83 19.75 -3.38 13.76
N LEU A 84 19.32 -3.13 12.52
CA LEU A 84 20.24 -2.79 11.43
C LEU A 84 21.01 -1.51 11.73
N ARG A 85 20.36 -0.49 12.28
CA ARG A 85 21.01 0.76 12.69
C ARG A 85 22.13 0.52 13.72
N GLY A 86 21.91 -0.40 14.67
CA GLY A 86 22.92 -0.77 15.66
C GLY A 86 24.10 -1.57 15.10
N LEU A 87 23.93 -2.29 13.99
CA LEU A 87 25.02 -3.01 13.30
C LEU A 87 25.95 -2.08 12.52
N PHE A 88 25.46 -0.93 12.07
CA PHE A 88 26.22 0.05 11.28
C PHE A 88 26.74 1.24 12.10
N SER A 89 26.51 1.27 13.42
CA SER A 89 27.03 2.28 14.36
C SER A 89 28.24 1.76 15.12
#